data_AF-A0A972VAU3-F1
#
_entry.id   AF-A0A972VAU3-F1
#
_cell.length_a   1.000
_cell.length_b   1.000
_cell.length_c   1.000
_cell.angle_alpha   90.00
_cell.angle_beta   90.00
_cell.angle_gamma   90.00
#
_symmetry.space_group_name_H-M   'P 1'
#
loop_
_entity.id
_entity.type
_entity.pdbx_description
1 polymer ?
#
loop_
_entity_poly.entity_id
_entity_poly.type
_entity_poly.pdbx_seq_one_letter_code
_entity_poly.pdbx_strand_id
1 'polypeptide(L)'
;MSTRDFKRKNVKATFCQGFCDHKEADFLDWLDRIEEHGEVLKDDKKAILIRSQFDGRDLVVKYYKYIGIIHALGHALTCSRARYSWQVSLKMAKLNVPTPQALACVERARCGIVHNSYFIYAFQEGFHLGEHAWLQPINQFFSEPYYHEVLKTIISPLKQHQISHGDFKMPNILMTPRGPVLIDLDQVRFHQYKPAFTRRHLEDLKRFRSDLPWNRATPH
;
A
#
# COMPACT_ATOMS: atom_id res chain seq x y z
N MET A 1 16.15 -7.26 -3.08
CA MET A 1 15.80 -7.35 -1.64
C MET A 1 15.78 -8.80 -1.23
N SER A 2 16.61 -9.14 -0.24
CA SER A 2 16.62 -10.44 0.42
C SER A 2 15.56 -10.45 1.52
N THR A 3 14.93 -11.60 1.73
CA THR A 3 13.84 -11.78 2.71
C THR A 3 14.06 -13.04 3.53
N ARG A 4 13.57 -13.05 4.76
CA ARG A 4 13.72 -14.15 5.70
C ARG A 4 12.38 -14.54 6.30
N ASP A 5 12.08 -15.82 6.27
CA ASP A 5 10.86 -16.35 6.87
C ASP A 5 11.07 -16.68 8.35
N PHE A 6 10.04 -16.44 9.13
CA PHE A 6 9.96 -16.79 10.53
C PHE A 6 8.61 -17.47 10.80
N LYS A 7 8.65 -18.62 11.50
CA LYS A 7 7.46 -19.39 11.83
C LYS A 7 7.39 -19.58 13.34
N ARG A 8 6.25 -19.22 13.91
CA ARG A 8 5.83 -19.52 15.29
C ARG A 8 4.48 -20.21 15.20
N LYS A 9 4.07 -20.99 16.21
CA LYS A 9 2.78 -21.69 16.22
C LYS A 9 1.66 -20.74 15.76
N ASN A 10 0.92 -21.11 14.71
CA ASN A 10 -0.18 -20.31 14.13
C ASN A 10 0.23 -18.95 13.48
N VAL A 11 1.51 -18.74 13.20
CA VAL A 11 2.04 -17.48 12.65
C VAL A 11 2.99 -17.77 11.50
N LYS A 12 2.80 -17.09 10.37
CA LYS A 12 3.74 -17.04 9.26
C LYS A 12 4.17 -15.60 9.07
N ALA A 13 5.44 -15.30 9.33
CA ALA A 13 6.01 -13.98 9.13
C ALA A 13 7.14 -14.04 8.10
N THR A 14 7.27 -12.97 7.33
CA THR A 14 8.39 -12.77 6.41
C THR A 14 8.89 -11.35 6.59
N PHE A 15 10.19 -11.19 6.76
CA PHE A 15 10.86 -9.93 7.03
C PHE A 15 11.85 -9.59 5.92
N CYS A 16 12.03 -8.30 5.64
CA CYS A 16 13.18 -7.84 4.87
C CYS A 16 14.44 -7.99 5.71
N GLN A 17 15.53 -8.40 5.06
CA GLN A 17 16.85 -8.45 5.71
C GLN A 17 17.22 -7.06 6.24
N GLY A 18 17.78 -7.01 7.46
CA GLY A 18 18.19 -5.76 8.12
C GLY A 18 17.06 -4.96 8.77
N PHE A 19 15.81 -5.46 8.80
CA PHE A 19 14.72 -4.79 9.52
C PHE A 19 14.66 -5.18 11.00
N CYS A 20 14.53 -6.48 11.29
CA CYS A 20 14.26 -7.01 12.63
C CYS A 20 15.06 -8.29 12.87
N ASP A 21 16.32 -8.29 12.45
CA ASP A 21 17.18 -9.47 12.56
C ASP A 21 17.41 -9.82 14.02
N HIS A 22 17.09 -11.07 14.38
CA HIS A 22 17.19 -11.64 15.74
C HIS A 22 16.20 -11.08 16.77
N LYS A 23 15.22 -10.27 16.35
CA LYS A 23 14.17 -9.68 17.22
C LYS A 23 12.76 -10.04 16.75
N GLU A 24 12.60 -11.10 15.96
CA GLU A 24 11.32 -11.42 15.30
C GLU A 24 10.24 -11.78 16.31
N ALA A 25 10.59 -12.48 17.39
CA ALA A 25 9.66 -12.79 18.46
C ALA A 25 9.16 -11.52 19.16
N ASP A 26 10.09 -10.63 19.53
CA ASP A 26 9.78 -9.35 20.18
C ASP A 26 8.91 -8.47 19.28
N PHE A 27 9.18 -8.44 17.98
CA PHE A 27 8.36 -7.73 17.01
C PHE A 27 6.95 -8.28 16.90
N LEU A 28 6.78 -9.61 16.92
CA LEU A 28 5.45 -10.22 16.90
C LEU A 28 4.67 -9.90 18.17
N ASP A 29 5.32 -9.90 19.33
CA ASP A 29 4.68 -9.58 20.61
C ASP A 29 4.33 -8.09 20.70
N TRP A 30 5.17 -7.21 20.16
CA TRP A 30 4.87 -5.78 19.95
C TRP A 30 3.70 -5.58 18.99
N LEU A 31 3.71 -6.28 17.85
CA LEU A 31 2.66 -6.18 16.84
C LEU A 31 1.28 -6.62 17.36
N ASP A 32 1.25 -7.59 18.27
CA ASP A 32 0.01 -8.07 18.89
C ASP A 32 -0.65 -7.03 19.81
N ARG A 33 0.09 -6.01 20.26
CA ARG A 33 -0.41 -4.89 21.07
C ARG A 33 -0.42 -3.55 20.32
N ILE A 34 -0.30 -3.58 18.99
CA ILE A 34 -0.12 -2.37 18.17
C ILE A 34 -1.25 -1.35 18.33
N GLU A 35 -2.48 -1.80 18.59
CA GLU A 35 -3.64 -0.93 18.81
C GLU A 35 -3.59 -0.22 20.19
N GLU A 36 -2.80 -0.72 21.14
CA GLU A 36 -2.65 -0.13 22.48
C GLU A 36 -1.64 1.03 22.51
N HIS A 37 -0.64 1.01 21.63
CA HIS A 37 0.51 1.94 21.66
C HIS A 37 0.80 2.61 20.31
N GLY A 38 -0.03 2.38 19.29
CA GLY A 38 0.11 2.97 17.97
C GLY A 38 -0.86 4.14 17.75
N GLU A 39 -0.47 5.07 16.89
CA GLU A 39 -1.32 6.14 16.41
C GLU A 39 -2.18 5.62 15.24
N VAL A 40 -3.49 5.58 15.43
CA VAL A 40 -4.41 5.20 14.35
C VAL A 40 -4.48 6.33 13.31
N LEU A 41 -3.88 6.09 12.14
CA LEU A 41 -3.96 7.01 11.00
C LEU A 41 -5.30 6.90 10.27
N LYS A 42 -5.83 5.68 10.18
CA LYS A 42 -7.09 5.40 9.50
C LYS A 42 -7.74 4.14 10.05
N ASP A 43 -9.04 4.19 10.30
CA ASP A 43 -9.84 3.02 10.62
C ASP A 43 -10.99 2.87 9.61
N ASP A 44 -10.89 1.86 8.74
CA ASP A 44 -11.94 1.45 7.83
C ASP A 44 -12.49 0.06 8.20
N LYS A 45 -13.67 -0.26 7.67
CA LYS A 45 -14.30 -1.60 7.79
C LYS A 45 -13.39 -2.77 7.42
N LYS A 46 -12.42 -2.56 6.52
CA LYS A 46 -11.56 -3.62 5.95
C LYS A 46 -10.14 -3.63 6.51
N ALA A 47 -9.67 -2.52 7.05
CA ALA A 47 -8.29 -2.39 7.50
C ALA A 47 -8.13 -1.19 8.45
N ILE A 48 -7.19 -1.30 9.39
CA ILE A 48 -6.66 -0.18 10.16
C ILE A 48 -5.26 0.13 9.65
N LEU A 49 -4.94 1.42 9.46
CA LEU A 49 -3.57 1.90 9.33
C LEU A 49 -3.13 2.51 10.66
N ILE A 50 -2.03 1.99 11.20
CA ILE A 50 -1.49 2.39 12.49
C ILE A 50 -0.03 2.79 12.29
N ARG A 51 0.35 4.00 12.71
CA ARG A 51 1.75 4.43 12.79
C ARG A 51 2.29 4.09 14.16
N SER A 52 3.51 3.57 14.22
CA SER A 52 4.18 3.34 15.48
C SER A 52 5.68 3.22 15.25
N GLN A 53 6.45 3.04 16.33
CA GLN A 53 7.89 2.87 16.27
C GLN A 53 8.29 1.52 16.85
N PHE A 54 9.19 0.82 16.18
CA PHE A 54 9.84 -0.38 16.70
C PHE A 54 11.35 -0.28 16.49
N ASP A 55 12.12 -0.50 17.57
CA ASP A 55 13.59 -0.47 17.54
C ASP A 55 14.16 0.81 16.89
N GLY A 56 13.59 1.96 17.25
CA GLY A 56 13.97 3.27 16.71
C GLY A 56 13.50 3.56 15.27
N ARG A 57 12.79 2.63 14.61
CA ARG A 57 12.29 2.80 13.24
C ARG A 57 10.82 3.15 13.21
N ASP A 58 10.49 4.25 12.53
CA ASP A 58 9.13 4.67 12.30
C ASP A 58 8.51 3.89 11.13
N LEU A 59 7.30 3.38 11.34
CA LEU A 59 6.67 2.40 10.48
C LEU A 59 5.15 2.55 10.48
N VAL A 60 4.55 2.04 9.41
CA VAL A 60 3.11 1.92 9.27
C VAL A 60 2.72 0.46 9.20
N VAL A 61 1.78 0.08 10.04
CA VAL A 61 1.14 -1.23 10.10
C VAL A 61 -0.23 -1.11 9.44
N LYS A 62 -0.39 -1.74 8.28
CA LYS A 62 -1.70 -1.96 7.67
C LYS A 62 -2.25 -3.30 8.16
N TYR A 63 -3.11 -3.22 9.16
CA TYR A 63 -3.81 -4.36 9.75
C TYR A 63 -5.07 -4.66 8.96
N TYR A 64 -5.17 -5.85 8.36
CA TYR A 64 -6.36 -6.27 7.63
C TYR A 64 -7.32 -7.02 8.58
N LYS A 65 -8.40 -6.31 8.93
CA LYS A 65 -9.56 -6.84 9.65
C LYS A 65 -10.28 -7.86 8.74
N TYR A 66 -9.99 -9.14 8.90
CA TYR A 66 -10.74 -10.28 8.33
C TYR A 66 -10.63 -10.60 6.81
N ILE A 67 -10.51 -11.90 6.50
CA ILE A 67 -11.01 -12.52 5.26
C ILE A 67 -11.69 -13.84 5.64
N GLY A 68 -13.00 -13.79 5.81
CA GLY A 68 -13.84 -14.98 5.75
C GLY A 68 -13.73 -15.65 4.40
N ILE A 69 -14.03 -16.95 4.40
CA ILE A 69 -13.96 -18.00 3.38
C ILE A 69 -14.46 -17.65 1.94
N ILE A 70 -14.88 -16.43 1.64
CA ILE A 70 -15.57 -16.07 0.37
C ILE A 70 -14.63 -15.73 -0.81
N HIS A 71 -13.40 -16.25 -0.82
CA HIS A 71 -12.64 -16.44 -2.07
C HIS A 71 -12.57 -17.93 -2.47
N ALA A 72 -13.28 -18.80 -1.76
CA ALA A 72 -13.47 -20.20 -2.13
C ALA A 72 -14.56 -20.32 -3.20
N LEU A 73 -14.22 -19.97 -4.45
CA LEU A 73 -14.76 -20.52 -5.71
C LEU A 73 -14.13 -19.72 -6.86
N GLY A 74 -12.94 -20.16 -7.27
CA GLY A 74 -12.24 -19.61 -8.43
C GLY A 74 -10.75 -19.94 -8.47
N HIS A 75 -10.08 -19.98 -7.33
CA HIS A 75 -8.70 -20.49 -7.17
C HIS A 75 -8.52 -20.86 -5.69
N ALA A 76 -8.52 -22.15 -5.35
CA ALA A 76 -8.08 -22.57 -4.03
C ALA A 76 -6.71 -21.90 -3.72
N LEU A 77 -6.52 -21.31 -2.53
CA LEU A 77 -5.26 -20.72 -2.03
C LEU A 77 -4.94 -19.24 -2.40
N THR A 78 -5.90 -18.32 -2.37
CA THR A 78 -5.56 -16.89 -2.43
C THR A 78 -4.79 -16.47 -1.16
N CYS A 79 -3.55 -16.00 -1.33
CA CYS A 79 -2.75 -15.43 -0.26
C CYS A 79 -3.48 -14.27 0.42
N SER A 80 -3.20 -13.98 1.70
CA SER A 80 -3.83 -12.84 2.39
C SER A 80 -3.57 -11.51 1.68
N ARG A 81 -4.39 -10.49 1.94
CA ARG A 81 -4.16 -9.13 1.40
C ARG A 81 -2.82 -8.54 1.82
N ALA A 82 -2.37 -8.84 3.04
CA ALA A 82 -1.04 -8.44 3.47
C ALA A 82 0.06 -9.11 2.63
N ARG A 83 -0.05 -10.43 2.41
CA ARG A 83 0.89 -11.18 1.58
C ARG A 83 0.89 -10.70 0.13
N TYR A 84 -0.28 -10.38 -0.40
CA TYR A 84 -0.42 -9.79 -1.73
C TYR A 84 0.28 -8.44 -1.82
N SER A 85 0.00 -7.52 -0.89
CA SER A 85 0.62 -6.19 -0.83
C SER A 85 2.14 -6.27 -0.66
N TRP A 86 2.62 -7.22 0.14
CA TRP A 86 4.04 -7.55 0.29
C TRP A 86 4.68 -7.97 -1.03
N GLN A 87 4.09 -8.94 -1.74
CA GLN A 87 4.61 -9.40 -3.03
C GLN A 87 4.61 -8.29 -4.08
N VAL A 88 3.53 -7.50 -4.13
CA VAL A 88 3.40 -6.35 -5.03
C VAL A 88 4.46 -5.30 -4.73
N SER A 89 4.64 -4.88 -3.48
CA SER A 89 5.63 -3.86 -3.10
C SER A 89 7.06 -4.29 -3.46
N LEU A 90 7.43 -5.55 -3.18
CA LEU A 90 8.73 -6.07 -3.59
C LEU A 90 8.91 -6.08 -5.11
N LYS A 91 7.85 -6.35 -5.87
CA LYS A 91 7.88 -6.32 -7.34
C LYS A 91 7.96 -4.89 -7.87
N MET A 92 7.22 -3.96 -7.29
CA MET A 92 7.28 -2.52 -7.62
C MET A 92 8.67 -1.96 -7.39
N ALA A 93 9.29 -2.28 -6.25
CA ALA A 93 10.65 -1.88 -5.94
C ALA A 93 11.67 -2.36 -6.99
N LYS A 94 11.55 -3.61 -7.48
CA LYS A 94 12.39 -4.14 -8.57
C LYS A 94 12.19 -3.42 -9.89
N LEU A 95 11.02 -2.83 -10.11
CA LEU A 95 10.65 -2.08 -11.31
C LEU A 95 10.89 -0.57 -11.15
N ASN A 96 11.49 -0.14 -10.03
CA ASN A 96 11.71 1.27 -9.70
C ASN A 96 10.41 2.10 -9.72
N VAL A 97 9.26 1.49 -9.39
CA VAL A 97 8.02 2.22 -9.14
C VAL A 97 8.01 2.64 -7.66
N PRO A 98 8.02 3.95 -7.34
CA PRO A 98 8.10 4.42 -5.96
C PRO A 98 6.92 3.96 -5.10
N THR A 99 7.21 3.18 -4.07
CA THR A 99 6.28 2.79 -3.00
C THR A 99 7.03 2.85 -1.66
N PRO A 100 6.35 2.99 -0.50
CA PRO A 100 7.03 2.84 0.78
C PRO A 100 7.79 1.51 0.87
N GLN A 101 8.95 1.54 1.55
CA GLN A 101 9.78 0.36 1.69
C GLN A 101 9.02 -0.70 2.50
N ALA A 102 8.74 -1.85 1.89
CA ALA A 102 8.21 -3.00 2.61
C ALA A 102 9.22 -3.49 3.66
N LEU A 103 8.74 -3.77 4.87
CA LEU A 103 9.56 -4.20 6.00
C LEU A 103 9.21 -5.61 6.47
N ALA A 104 7.91 -5.90 6.61
CA ALA A 104 7.44 -7.22 6.99
C ALA A 104 6.02 -7.55 6.48
N CYS A 105 5.71 -8.84 6.44
CA CYS A 105 4.38 -9.39 6.25
C CYS A 105 4.13 -10.45 7.34
N VAL A 106 3.02 -10.33 8.07
CA VAL A 106 2.65 -11.29 9.12
C VAL A 106 1.24 -11.81 8.87
N GLU A 107 1.07 -13.12 8.92
CA GLU A 107 -0.21 -13.81 8.77
C GLU A 107 -0.46 -14.68 10.00
N ARG A 108 -1.60 -14.50 10.68
CA ARG A 108 -2.00 -15.35 11.80
C ARG A 108 -3.10 -16.29 11.35
N ALA A 109 -2.97 -17.57 11.67
CA ALA A 109 -3.92 -18.60 11.28
C ALA A 109 -4.54 -19.30 12.49
N ARG A 110 -5.85 -19.57 12.45
CA ARG A 110 -6.53 -20.43 13.43
C ARG A 110 -7.07 -21.64 12.67
N CYS A 111 -6.74 -22.85 13.13
CA CYS A 111 -7.13 -24.10 12.46
C CYS A 111 -6.76 -24.13 10.96
N GLY A 112 -5.59 -23.58 10.59
CA GLY A 112 -5.12 -23.53 9.20
C GLY A 112 -5.68 -22.39 8.34
N ILE A 113 -6.64 -21.62 8.84
CA ILE A 113 -7.27 -20.51 8.12
C ILE A 113 -6.68 -19.19 8.60
N VAL A 114 -6.15 -18.37 7.68
CA VAL A 114 -5.68 -17.02 8.01
C VAL A 114 -6.88 -16.17 8.44
N HIS A 115 -6.86 -15.67 9.67
CA HIS A 115 -7.97 -14.89 10.22
C HIS A 115 -7.66 -13.39 10.26
N ASN A 116 -6.38 -13.03 10.38
CA ASN A 116 -5.91 -11.66 10.22
C ASN A 116 -4.50 -11.62 9.64
N SER A 117 -4.13 -10.47 9.09
CA SER A 117 -2.82 -10.30 8.44
C SER A 117 -2.37 -8.85 8.47
N TYR A 118 -1.06 -8.64 8.51
CA TYR A 118 -0.42 -7.34 8.69
C TYR A 118 0.61 -7.13 7.59
N PHE A 119 0.53 -5.98 6.91
CA PHE A 119 1.57 -5.51 6.02
C PHE A 119 2.27 -4.31 6.67
N ILE A 120 3.58 -4.39 6.82
CA ILE A 120 4.39 -3.39 7.51
C ILE A 120 5.36 -2.77 6.51
N TYR A 121 5.38 -1.44 6.46
CA TYR A 121 6.26 -0.67 5.61
C TYR A 121 6.80 0.56 6.34
N ALA A 122 7.92 1.09 5.86
CA ALA A 122 8.56 2.26 6.45
C ALA A 122 7.64 3.48 6.33
N PHE A 123 7.48 4.23 7.43
CA PHE A 123 6.80 5.51 7.37
C PHE A 123 7.54 6.46 6.42
N GLN A 124 6.78 7.31 5.73
CA GLN A 124 7.31 8.34 4.87
C GLN A 124 6.67 9.66 5.29
N GLU A 125 7.51 10.66 5.57
CA GLU A 125 7.04 12.01 5.81
C GLU A 125 6.57 12.64 4.49
N GLY A 126 5.41 13.28 4.52
CA GLY A 126 4.78 13.85 3.35
C GLY A 126 3.31 14.16 3.58
N PHE A 127 2.64 14.58 2.51
CA PHE A 127 1.21 14.85 2.50
C PHE A 127 0.51 14.06 1.40
N HIS A 128 -0.75 13.69 1.62
CA HIS A 128 -1.55 13.05 0.59
C HIS A 128 -1.88 14.07 -0.50
N LEU A 129 -1.57 13.75 -1.76
CA LEU A 129 -1.79 14.65 -2.89
C LEU A 129 -3.26 15.09 -2.97
N GLY A 130 -4.18 14.18 -2.67
CA GLY A 130 -5.60 14.48 -2.61
C GLY A 130 -5.89 15.61 -1.64
N GLU A 131 -5.54 15.45 -0.37
CA GLU A 131 -5.75 16.46 0.69
C GLU A 131 -5.16 17.82 0.33
N HIS A 132 -3.94 17.85 -0.18
CA HIS A 132 -3.29 19.09 -0.61
C HIS A 132 -3.98 19.73 -1.81
N ALA A 133 -4.45 18.94 -2.79
CA ALA A 133 -5.17 19.45 -3.95
C ALA A 133 -6.46 20.20 -3.55
N TRP A 134 -7.14 19.76 -2.49
CA TRP A 134 -8.37 20.40 -1.99
C TRP A 134 -8.14 21.74 -1.30
N LEU A 135 -6.94 21.97 -0.77
CA LEU A 135 -6.62 23.17 0.03
C LEU A 135 -6.08 24.32 -0.83
N GLN A 136 -5.74 24.07 -2.09
CA GLN A 136 -5.09 25.05 -2.96
C GLN A 136 -6.09 25.68 -3.96
N PRO A 137 -5.96 27.01 -4.25
CA PRO A 137 -6.58 27.62 -5.40
C PRO A 137 -6.23 26.87 -6.70
N ILE A 138 -7.21 26.71 -7.60
CA ILE A 138 -7.09 25.88 -8.83
C ILE A 138 -5.88 26.29 -9.69
N ASN A 139 -5.60 27.59 -9.79
CA ASN A 139 -4.49 28.13 -10.56
C ASN A 139 -3.11 27.80 -9.95
N GLN A 140 -3.02 27.61 -8.64
CA GLN A 140 -1.77 27.28 -7.94
C GLN A 140 -1.46 25.77 -7.99
N PHE A 141 -2.48 24.90 -7.99
CA PHE A 141 -2.25 23.45 -8.04
C PHE A 141 -1.49 23.00 -9.31
N PHE A 142 -1.73 23.67 -10.45
CA PHE A 142 -1.04 23.37 -11.70
C PHE A 142 0.28 24.12 -11.90
N SER A 143 0.52 25.22 -11.19
CA SER A 143 1.84 25.86 -11.18
C SER A 143 2.84 25.05 -10.34
N GLU A 144 2.33 24.25 -9.41
CA GLU A 144 3.14 23.33 -8.63
C GLU A 144 3.56 22.10 -9.46
N PRO A 145 4.82 21.64 -9.34
CA PRO A 145 5.36 20.55 -10.17
C PRO A 145 4.75 19.16 -9.85
N TYR A 146 3.80 19.06 -8.90
CA TYR A 146 3.28 17.80 -8.40
C TYR A 146 2.65 16.91 -9.48
N TYR A 147 1.83 17.50 -10.36
CA TYR A 147 1.19 16.73 -11.44
C TYR A 147 2.22 16.16 -12.42
N HIS A 148 3.20 16.98 -12.79
CA HIS A 148 4.30 16.58 -13.66
C HIS A 148 5.17 15.48 -13.02
N GLU A 149 5.48 15.61 -11.73
CA GLU A 149 6.22 14.59 -10.99
C GLU A 149 5.44 13.27 -10.93
N VAL A 150 4.14 13.28 -10.61
CA VAL A 150 3.30 12.07 -10.60
C VAL A 150 3.23 11.41 -11.97
N LEU A 151 3.10 12.20 -13.05
CA LEU A 151 3.12 11.68 -14.40
C LEU A 151 4.43 10.95 -14.72
N LYS A 152 5.56 11.58 -14.37
CA LYS A 152 6.90 11.09 -14.70
C LYS A 152 7.30 9.87 -13.85
N THR A 153 7.02 9.90 -12.55
CA THR A 153 7.57 8.93 -11.58
C THR A 153 6.60 7.79 -11.23
N ILE A 154 5.29 8.00 -11.41
CA ILE A 154 4.28 6.97 -11.11
C ILE A 154 3.60 6.50 -12.39
N ILE A 155 2.89 7.39 -13.11
CA ILE A 155 2.02 6.99 -14.22
C ILE A 155 2.83 6.40 -15.38
N SER A 156 3.95 7.04 -15.75
CA SER A 156 4.78 6.57 -16.86
C SER A 156 5.40 5.20 -16.58
N PRO A 157 6.02 4.94 -15.41
CA PRO A 157 6.47 3.59 -15.04
C PRO A 157 5.35 2.54 -14.97
N LEU A 158 4.18 2.87 -14.40
CA LEU A 158 3.04 1.95 -14.39
C LEU A 158 2.63 1.55 -15.81
N LYS A 159 2.59 2.51 -16.74
CA LYS A 159 2.28 2.25 -18.14
C LYS A 159 3.36 1.41 -18.83
N GLN A 160 4.62 1.75 -18.64
CA GLN A 160 5.78 1.03 -19.20
C GLN A 160 5.77 -0.45 -18.79
N HIS A 161 5.40 -0.73 -17.54
CA HIS A 161 5.39 -2.08 -16.99
C HIS A 161 4.01 -2.78 -17.07
N GLN A 162 3.03 -2.19 -17.76
CA GLN A 162 1.67 -2.70 -17.89
C GLN A 162 1.02 -3.03 -16.53
N ILE A 163 1.09 -2.07 -15.62
CA ILE A 163 0.57 -2.17 -14.26
C ILE A 163 -0.65 -1.26 -14.11
N SER A 164 -1.75 -1.81 -13.59
CA SER A 164 -2.87 -1.00 -13.10
C SER A 164 -2.87 -1.02 -11.57
N HIS A 165 -3.15 0.11 -10.95
CA HIS A 165 -3.28 0.22 -9.50
C HIS A 165 -4.60 -0.38 -8.99
N GLY A 166 -5.70 -0.21 -9.72
CA GLY A 166 -7.02 -0.70 -9.33
C GLY A 166 -7.81 0.23 -8.39
N ASP A 167 -7.11 1.10 -7.64
CA ASP A 167 -7.70 2.22 -6.88
C ASP A 167 -6.83 3.48 -7.04
N PHE A 168 -6.48 3.84 -8.27
CA PHE A 168 -5.57 4.97 -8.55
C PHE A 168 -6.29 6.31 -8.34
N LYS A 169 -6.13 6.89 -7.16
CA LYS A 169 -6.79 8.12 -6.73
C LYS A 169 -5.78 9.02 -6.02
N MET A 170 -5.97 10.34 -6.01
CA MET A 170 -4.99 11.28 -5.45
C MET A 170 -4.65 11.03 -3.98
N PRO A 171 -5.61 10.65 -3.10
CA PRO A 171 -5.29 10.27 -1.73
C PRO A 171 -4.33 9.08 -1.60
N ASN A 172 -4.22 8.22 -2.62
CA ASN A 172 -3.30 7.09 -2.64
C ASN A 172 -1.90 7.47 -3.18
N ILE A 173 -1.63 8.76 -3.36
CA ILE A 173 -0.31 9.29 -3.71
C ILE A 173 0.17 10.16 -2.56
N LEU A 174 1.28 9.78 -1.97
CA LEU A 174 1.92 10.53 -0.89
C LEU A 174 3.08 11.35 -1.48
N MET A 175 3.02 12.67 -1.35
CA MET A 175 4.08 13.57 -1.79
C MET A 175 5.13 13.68 -0.70
N THR A 176 6.33 13.17 -0.94
CA THR A 176 7.46 13.21 0.00
C THR A 176 8.52 14.20 -0.49
N PRO A 177 9.49 14.60 0.36
CA PRO A 177 10.65 15.39 -0.08
C PRO A 177 11.47 14.74 -1.21
N ARG A 178 11.35 13.41 -1.40
CA ARG A 178 12.05 12.65 -2.44
C ARG A 178 11.21 12.42 -3.69
N GLY A 179 9.99 12.98 -3.74
CA GLY A 179 9.02 12.77 -4.82
C GLY A 179 7.78 11.97 -4.38
N PRO A 180 6.83 11.75 -5.30
CA PRO A 180 5.61 11.02 -5.01
C PRO A 180 5.90 9.53 -4.80
N VAL A 181 5.19 8.93 -3.85
CA VAL A 181 5.17 7.49 -3.63
C VAL A 181 3.75 6.97 -3.67
N LEU A 182 3.56 5.82 -4.31
CA LEU A 182 2.27 5.15 -4.42
C LEU A 182 2.03 4.27 -3.20
N ILE A 183 0.88 4.46 -2.56
CA ILE A 183 0.43 3.67 -1.41
C ILE A 183 -0.81 2.86 -1.78
N ASP A 184 -1.24 1.98 -0.87
CA ASP A 184 -2.42 1.13 -1.05
C ASP A 184 -2.36 0.11 -2.20
N LEU A 185 -1.43 -0.83 -2.09
CA LEU A 185 -1.06 -1.74 -3.18
C LEU A 185 -1.92 -3.01 -3.30
N ASP A 186 -3.00 -3.15 -2.52
CA ASP A 186 -3.74 -4.42 -2.43
C ASP A 186 -4.65 -4.72 -3.63
N GLN A 187 -4.90 -3.73 -4.49
CA GLN A 187 -5.68 -3.87 -5.72
C GLN A 187 -4.84 -3.82 -7.00
N VAL A 188 -3.53 -3.59 -6.87
CA VAL A 188 -2.59 -3.52 -8.01
C VAL A 188 -2.66 -4.81 -8.83
N ARG A 189 -2.52 -4.72 -10.15
CA ARG A 189 -2.45 -5.88 -11.06
C ARG A 189 -1.34 -5.67 -12.08
N PHE A 190 -0.56 -6.73 -12.31
CA PHE A 190 0.41 -6.81 -13.39
C PHE A 190 -0.22 -7.56 -14.55
N HIS A 191 -0.24 -6.96 -15.74
CA HIS A 191 -0.93 -7.52 -16.89
C HIS A 191 0.04 -8.13 -17.89
N GLN A 192 -0.30 -9.31 -18.39
CA GLN A 192 0.41 -9.93 -19.52
C GLN A 192 -0.19 -9.50 -20.87
N TYR A 193 -1.48 -9.14 -20.89
CA TYR A 193 -2.24 -8.83 -22.09
C TYR A 193 -2.51 -7.33 -22.18
N LYS A 194 -1.97 -6.69 -23.22
CA LYS A 194 -2.06 -5.24 -23.44
C LYS A 194 -3.50 -4.71 -23.45
N PRO A 195 -4.50 -5.33 -24.09
CA PRO A 195 -5.88 -4.82 -24.05
C PRO A 195 -6.48 -4.80 -22.63
N ALA A 196 -6.21 -5.83 -21.83
CA ALA A 196 -6.66 -5.91 -20.44
C ALA A 196 -6.02 -4.81 -19.59
N PHE A 197 -4.71 -4.58 -19.78
CA PHE A 197 -3.99 -3.45 -19.20
C PHE A 197 -4.63 -2.12 -19.60
N THR A 198 -4.78 -1.85 -20.90
CA THR A 198 -5.27 -0.57 -21.42
C THR A 198 -6.62 -0.21 -20.79
N ARG A 199 -7.56 -1.16 -20.72
CA ARG A 199 -8.86 -0.92 -20.08
C ARG A 199 -8.71 -0.49 -18.62
N ARG A 200 -7.94 -1.25 -17.83
CA ARG A 200 -7.76 -0.96 -16.38
C ARG A 200 -6.95 0.31 -16.13
N HIS A 201 -5.96 0.58 -16.96
CA HIS A 201 -5.16 1.80 -16.87
C HIS A 201 -5.99 3.04 -17.20
N LEU A 202 -6.90 2.97 -18.18
CA LEU A 202 -7.85 4.05 -18.46
C LEU A 202 -8.83 4.29 -17.29
N GLU A 203 -9.30 3.23 -16.63
CA GLU A 203 -10.10 3.34 -15.40
C GLU A 203 -9.31 4.03 -14.27
N ASP A 204 -8.05 3.67 -14.09
CA ASP A 204 -7.15 4.31 -13.12
C ASP A 204 -6.95 5.80 -13.43
N LEU A 205 -6.66 6.15 -14.68
CA LEU A 205 -6.53 7.54 -15.09
C LEU A 205 -7.85 8.32 -14.93
N LYS A 206 -9.00 7.68 -15.14
CA LYS A 206 -10.31 8.29 -14.91
C LYS A 206 -10.52 8.60 -13.42
N ARG A 207 -10.19 7.69 -12.52
CA ARG A 207 -10.29 7.90 -11.06
C ARG A 207 -9.34 9.00 -10.58
N PHE A 208 -8.10 8.99 -11.04
CA PHE A 208 -7.14 10.05 -10.73
C PHE A 208 -7.62 11.41 -11.21
N ARG A 209 -8.21 11.46 -12.42
CA ARG A 209 -8.81 12.69 -12.94
C ARG A 209 -10.03 13.13 -12.13
N SER A 210 -10.91 12.24 -11.71
CA SER A 210 -12.11 12.63 -10.95
C SER A 210 -11.81 13.28 -9.60
N ASP A 211 -10.62 13.05 -9.05
CA ASP A 211 -10.16 13.70 -7.82
C ASP A 211 -9.58 15.09 -8.03
N LEU A 212 -9.45 15.54 -9.29
CA LEU A 212 -8.96 16.88 -9.59
C LEU A 212 -9.95 17.94 -9.04
N PRO A 213 -9.47 19.04 -8.43
CA PRO A 213 -10.31 19.98 -7.68
C PRO A 213 -11.54 20.53 -8.44
N TRP A 214 -11.44 20.76 -9.76
CA TRP A 214 -12.53 21.32 -10.57
C TRP A 214 -13.63 20.32 -10.94
N ASN A 215 -13.39 19.02 -10.81
CA ASN A 215 -14.44 18.01 -11.05
C ASN A 215 -15.48 17.94 -9.93
N ARG A 216 -15.26 18.64 -8.81
CA ARG A 216 -16.27 18.89 -7.78
C ARG A 216 -16.83 20.33 -7.80
N ALA A 217 -16.34 21.18 -8.70
CA ALA A 217 -16.81 22.57 -8.85
C ALA A 217 -18.06 22.71 -9.72
N THR A 218 -18.63 21.60 -10.21
CA THR A 218 -20.00 21.57 -10.73
C THR A 218 -20.93 21.06 -9.63
N PRO A 219 -21.70 21.93 -8.96
CA PRO A 219 -22.82 21.48 -8.17
C PRO A 219 -23.80 20.77 -9.11
N HIS A 220 -24.26 19.59 -8.72
CA HIS A 220 -25.60 19.15 -9.12
C HIS A 220 -26.64 19.99 -8.38
#